data_AF-A0A847PGY4-F1
#
_entry.id   AF-A0A847PGY4-F1
#
_cell.length_a   1.000
_cell.length_b   1.000
_cell.length_c   1.000
_cell.angle_alpha   90.00
_cell.angle_beta   90.00
_cell.angle_gamma   90.00
#
_symmetry.space_group_name_H-M   'P 1'
#
loop_
_entity.id
_entity.type
_entity.pdbx_description
1 polymer ?
#
loop_
_entity_poly.entity_id
_entity_poly.type
_entity_poly.pdbx_seq_one_letter_code
_entity_poly.pdbx_strand_id
1 'polypeptide(L)'
;YSIGQGYLLMTPLQLANLYAAIANGGRLVTPHLSRLGYKEPVDLGLDPAKLNVVRQGLEKVVSRGTGSRAGRFGVSVAGKTGTAQNAHGDDHALFAGYAPAEAPQYVAVAVLEAGKHGSRVASPMVGELLAHVLSHSVDAPEKRED
;
A
#
# COMPACT_ATOMS: atom_id res chain seq x y z
N TYR A 1 0.62 14.29 -15.17
CA TYR A 1 -0.60 13.53 -14.80
C TYR A 1 -0.72 13.53 -13.28
N SER A 2 -1.64 14.30 -12.69
CA SER A 2 -1.62 14.57 -11.23
C SER A 2 -2.59 13.70 -10.42
N ILE A 3 -3.59 13.08 -11.06
CA ILE A 3 -4.63 12.26 -10.37
C ILE A 3 -4.61 10.78 -10.78
N GLY A 4 -3.61 10.34 -11.56
CA GLY A 4 -3.52 8.95 -12.03
C GLY A 4 -4.52 8.59 -13.14
N GLN A 5 -5.03 9.57 -13.89
CA GLN A 5 -5.87 9.39 -15.07
C GLN A 5 -5.13 9.83 -16.35
N GLY A 6 -5.43 9.19 -17.47
CA GLY A 6 -4.83 9.46 -18.78
C GLY A 6 -3.69 8.51 -19.12
N TYR A 7 -2.54 9.04 -19.52
CA TYR A 7 -1.44 8.26 -20.12
C TYR A 7 -0.50 7.59 -19.10
N LEU A 8 -0.77 7.72 -17.79
CA LEU A 8 0.06 7.10 -16.76
C LEU A 8 -0.50 5.70 -16.44
N LEU A 9 0.10 4.68 -17.04
CA LEU A 9 -0.22 3.27 -16.78
C LEU A 9 0.83 2.66 -15.86
N MET A 10 0.37 1.93 -14.85
CA MET A 10 1.25 1.29 -13.88
C MET A 10 0.68 -0.06 -13.45
N THR A 11 1.54 -1.08 -13.38
CA THR A 11 1.12 -2.41 -12.89
C THR A 11 0.93 -2.40 -11.37
N PRO A 12 0.17 -3.35 -10.81
CA PRO A 12 0.04 -3.47 -9.35
C PRO A 12 1.39 -3.63 -8.64
N LEU A 13 2.34 -4.33 -9.25
CA LEU A 13 3.69 -4.52 -8.70
C LEU A 13 4.49 -3.21 -8.67
N GLN A 14 4.39 -2.40 -9.72
CA GLN A 14 5.03 -1.08 -9.75
C GLN A 14 4.39 -0.14 -8.72
N LEU A 15 3.06 -0.20 -8.55
CA LEU A 15 2.35 0.56 -7.52
C LEU A 15 2.78 0.13 -6.10
N ALA A 16 2.91 -1.17 -5.86
CA ALA A 16 3.41 -1.69 -4.59
C ALA A 16 4.84 -1.20 -4.31
N ASN A 17 5.71 -1.21 -5.33
CA ASN A 17 7.08 -0.74 -5.18
C ASN A 17 7.16 0.77 -4.89
N LEU A 18 6.30 1.58 -5.53
CA LEU A 18 6.14 2.99 -5.23
C LEU A 18 5.73 3.21 -3.76
N TYR A 19 4.72 2.48 -3.29
CA TYR A 19 4.28 2.58 -1.90
C TYR A 19 5.35 2.11 -0.91
N ALA A 20 6.13 1.09 -1.26
CA ALA A 20 7.27 0.64 -0.47
C ALA A 20 8.32 1.76 -0.33
N ALA A 21 8.66 2.43 -1.43
CA ALA A 21 9.59 3.57 -1.42
C ALA A 21 9.05 4.74 -0.58
N ILE A 22 7.74 5.03 -0.61
CA ILE A 22 7.15 6.06 0.25
C ILE A 22 7.24 5.66 1.73
N ALA A 23 6.92 4.40 2.03
CA ALA A 23 6.84 3.88 3.39
C ALA A 23 8.22 3.80 4.07
N ASN A 24 9.26 3.42 3.32
CA ASN A 24 10.60 3.15 3.86
C ASN A 24 11.58 4.34 3.79
N GLY A 25 11.06 5.57 3.67
CA GLY A 25 11.88 6.78 3.71
C GLY A 25 12.48 7.21 2.36
N GLY A 26 11.94 6.74 1.24
CA GLY A 26 12.38 7.12 -0.11
C GLY A 26 13.37 6.16 -0.74
N ARG A 27 13.47 4.92 -0.25
CA ARG A 27 14.43 3.93 -0.76
C ARG A 27 13.72 2.95 -1.70
N LEU A 28 14.04 3.00 -2.98
CA LEU A 28 13.45 2.13 -3.98
C LEU A 28 13.99 0.70 -3.83
N VAL A 29 13.09 -0.25 -3.56
CA VAL A 29 13.46 -1.68 -3.46
C VAL A 29 13.41 -2.34 -4.84
N THR A 30 14.20 -3.40 -5.02
CA THR A 30 14.10 -4.27 -6.19
C THR A 30 13.16 -5.43 -5.85
N PRO A 31 11.98 -5.55 -6.49
CA PRO A 31 11.10 -6.68 -6.25
C PRO A 31 11.78 -8.00 -6.61
N HIS A 32 11.70 -8.99 -5.73
CA HIS A 32 12.28 -10.31 -5.91
C HIS A 32 11.41 -11.37 -5.24
N LEU A 33 11.35 -12.57 -5.83
CA LEU A 33 10.61 -13.70 -5.26
C LEU A 33 11.43 -14.55 -4.30
N SER A 34 12.76 -14.49 -4.40
CA SER A 34 13.71 -15.25 -3.58
C SER A 34 14.78 -14.33 -3.02
N ARG A 35 15.31 -14.65 -1.84
CA ARG A 35 16.40 -13.91 -1.17
C ARG A 35 17.63 -13.73 -2.06
N LEU A 36 17.87 -14.62 -3.02
CA LEU A 36 18.96 -14.51 -4.00
C LEU A 36 18.82 -13.30 -4.94
N GLY A 37 17.60 -12.79 -5.13
CA GLY A 37 17.32 -11.61 -5.94
C GLY A 37 17.41 -10.30 -5.16
N TYR A 38 17.77 -10.34 -3.87
CA TYR A 38 17.93 -9.14 -3.06
C TYR A 38 19.01 -8.24 -3.63
N LYS A 39 18.68 -6.94 -3.67
CA LYS A 39 19.62 -5.85 -3.98
C LYS A 39 19.41 -4.75 -2.96
N GLU A 40 20.50 -4.10 -2.59
CA GLU A 40 20.44 -2.93 -1.71
C GLU A 40 19.49 -1.87 -2.25
N PRO A 41 18.57 -1.35 -1.43
CA PRO A 41 17.65 -0.30 -1.86
C PRO A 41 18.37 0.97 -2.31
N VAL A 42 17.93 1.53 -3.43
CA VAL A 42 18.46 2.77 -4.00
C VAL A 42 17.79 3.95 -3.31
N ASP A 43 18.58 4.84 -2.71
CA ASP A 43 18.06 6.09 -2.17
C ASP A 43 17.68 7.04 -3.32
N LEU A 44 16.42 7.48 -3.34
CA LEU A 44 15.92 8.41 -4.35
C LEU A 44 16.25 9.88 -4.04
N GLY A 45 16.87 10.17 -2.89
CA GLY A 45 17.24 11.53 -2.48
C GLY A 45 16.02 12.41 -2.20
N LEU A 46 14.93 11.82 -1.71
CA LEU A 46 13.71 12.56 -1.39
C LEU A 46 13.91 13.40 -0.14
N ASP A 47 13.41 14.63 -0.18
CA ASP A 47 13.35 15.50 0.99
C ASP A 47 12.48 14.85 2.09
N PRO A 48 13.06 14.55 3.27
CA PRO A 48 12.33 13.86 4.34
C PRO A 48 11.10 14.64 4.83
N ALA A 49 11.15 15.97 4.83
CA ALA A 49 10.03 16.79 5.27
C ALA A 49 8.86 16.70 4.28
N LYS A 50 9.15 16.74 2.98
CA LYS A 50 8.12 16.57 1.93
C LYS A 50 7.55 15.15 1.92
N LEU A 51 8.41 14.15 2.10
CA LEU A 51 7.96 12.76 2.19
C LEU A 51 7.04 12.56 3.40
N ASN A 52 7.35 13.18 4.55
CA ASN A 52 6.50 13.12 5.73
C ASN A 52 5.11 13.73 5.48
N VAL A 53 5.02 14.84 4.73
CA VAL A 53 3.72 15.41 4.32
C VAL A 53 2.89 14.41 3.51
N VAL A 54 3.53 13.68 2.57
CA VAL A 54 2.85 12.63 1.79
C VAL A 54 2.35 11.50 2.70
N ARG A 55 3.19 10.99 3.61
CA ARG A 55 2.83 9.93 4.56
C ARG A 55 1.64 10.32 5.44
N GLN A 56 1.68 11.52 6.02
CA GLN A 56 0.55 12.06 6.80
C GLN A 56 -0.72 12.20 5.96
N GLY A 57 -0.60 12.57 4.68
CA GLY A 57 -1.72 12.63 3.75
C GLY A 57 -2.36 11.25 3.56
N LEU A 58 -1.56 10.21 3.37
CA LEU A 58 -2.01 8.82 3.22
C LEU A 58 -2.67 8.27 4.50
N GLU A 59 -2.13 8.60 5.67
CA GLU A 59 -2.77 8.28 6.96
C GLU A 59 -4.11 8.97 7.14
N LYS A 60 -4.21 10.26 6.74
CA LYS A 60 -5.46 11.04 6.80
C LYS A 60 -6.55 10.49 5.89
N VAL A 61 -6.18 9.86 4.77
CA VAL A 61 -7.15 9.19 3.89
C VAL A 61 -7.84 8.02 4.59
N VAL A 62 -7.13 7.29 5.44
CA VAL A 62 -7.70 6.17 6.19
C VAL A 62 -8.37 6.65 7.47
N SER A 63 -7.71 7.47 8.29
CA SER A 63 -8.28 7.90 9.57
C SER A 63 -9.58 8.71 9.44
N ARG A 64 -9.75 9.49 8.36
CA ARG A 64 -10.91 10.40 8.21
C ARG A 64 -11.41 10.60 6.79
N GLY A 65 -10.92 9.80 5.84
CA GLY A 65 -11.14 10.04 4.41
C GLY A 65 -11.80 8.88 3.67
N THR A 66 -11.57 8.88 2.36
CA THR A 66 -12.17 7.93 1.42
C THR A 66 -11.72 6.48 1.63
N GLY A 67 -10.59 6.26 2.30
CA GLY A 67 -10.02 4.93 2.59
C GLY A 67 -10.33 4.39 3.97
N SER A 68 -11.29 4.97 4.69
CA SER A 68 -11.50 4.69 6.11
C SER A 68 -11.87 3.27 6.48
N ARG A 69 -12.33 2.47 5.51
CA ARG A 69 -12.62 1.06 5.73
C ARG A 69 -11.36 0.22 5.95
N ALA A 70 -10.19 0.64 5.45
CA ALA A 70 -8.93 -0.06 5.68
C ALA A 70 -8.47 -0.01 7.16
N GLY A 71 -8.86 1.02 7.92
CA GLY A 71 -8.44 1.19 9.32
C GLY A 71 -9.29 0.41 10.35
N ARG A 72 -10.23 -0.44 9.91
CA ARG A 72 -11.20 -1.11 10.81
C ARG A 72 -10.67 -2.37 11.51
N PHE A 73 -9.44 -2.76 11.22
CA PHE A 73 -8.89 -4.07 11.59
C PHE A 73 -7.82 -4.00 12.70
N GLY A 74 -7.84 -2.95 13.52
CA GLY A 74 -6.98 -2.85 14.70
C GLY A 74 -5.50 -2.52 14.44
N VAL A 75 -5.13 -2.20 13.19
CA VAL A 75 -3.79 -1.75 12.80
C VAL A 75 -3.85 -0.37 12.15
N SER A 76 -2.79 0.42 12.32
CA SER A 76 -2.66 1.72 11.65
C SER A 76 -2.34 1.51 10.17
N VAL A 77 -3.17 2.05 9.29
CA VAL A 77 -2.99 1.92 7.83
C VAL A 77 -2.86 3.30 7.20
N ALA A 78 -1.89 3.45 6.31
CA ALA A 78 -1.76 4.60 5.42
C ALA A 78 -1.99 4.13 3.98
N GLY A 79 -2.82 4.84 3.21
CA GLY A 79 -3.12 4.40 1.86
C GLY A 79 -3.96 5.35 1.04
N LYS A 80 -4.23 4.96 -0.20
CA LYS A 80 -5.10 5.72 -1.11
C LYS A 80 -6.03 4.80 -1.89
N THR A 81 -7.26 5.28 -2.02
CA THR A 81 -8.26 4.73 -2.94
C THR A 81 -8.00 5.25 -4.36
N GLY A 82 -8.04 4.38 -5.35
CA GLY A 82 -8.12 4.74 -6.76
C GLY A 82 -9.37 4.17 -7.42
N THR A 83 -9.77 4.81 -8.50
CA THR A 83 -10.79 4.32 -9.44
C THR A 83 -10.14 4.38 -10.81
N ALA A 84 -9.93 3.24 -11.46
CA ALA A 84 -9.44 3.21 -12.84
C ALA A 84 -10.65 3.06 -13.77
N GLN A 85 -10.86 4.06 -14.63
CA GLN A 85 -12.04 4.14 -15.48
C GLN A 85 -11.96 3.12 -16.60
N ASN A 86 -13.06 2.41 -16.85
CA ASN A 86 -13.16 1.45 -17.93
C ASN A 86 -14.13 1.97 -18.99
N ALA A 87 -13.63 2.25 -20.20
CA ALA A 87 -14.47 2.75 -21.30
C ALA A 87 -15.51 1.72 -21.79
N HIS A 88 -15.35 0.45 -21.44
CA HIS A 88 -16.16 -0.67 -21.94
C HIS A 88 -17.00 -1.36 -20.84
N GLY A 89 -17.10 -0.80 -19.64
CA GLY A 89 -17.85 -1.42 -18.55
C GLY A 89 -17.69 -0.69 -17.22
N ASP A 90 -17.91 -1.41 -16.11
CA ASP A 90 -17.77 -0.85 -14.77
C ASP A 90 -16.31 -0.52 -14.44
N ASP A 91 -16.12 0.62 -13.75
CA ASP A 91 -14.82 1.06 -13.26
C ASP A 91 -14.15 0.01 -12.36
N HIS A 92 -12.82 -0.03 -12.40
CA HIS A 92 -12.02 -0.88 -11.54
C HIS A 92 -11.74 -0.18 -10.21
N ALA A 93 -11.84 -0.98 -9.15
CA ALA A 93 -11.60 -0.57 -7.79
C ALA A 93 -10.13 -0.80 -7.42
N LEU A 94 -9.46 0.22 -6.91
CA LEU A 94 -8.06 0.15 -6.49
C LEU A 94 -7.89 0.63 -5.06
N PHE A 95 -7.10 -0.09 -4.28
CA PHE A 95 -6.54 0.44 -3.04
C PHE A 95 -5.09 0.01 -2.91
N ALA A 96 -4.21 0.95 -2.57
CA ALA A 96 -2.82 0.69 -2.22
C ALA A 96 -2.54 1.30 -0.85
N GLY A 97 -1.85 0.57 0.01
CA GLY A 97 -1.52 1.04 1.34
C GLY A 97 -0.45 0.19 2.02
N TYR A 98 0.01 0.68 3.16
CA TYR A 98 0.97 0.00 4.02
C TYR A 98 0.57 0.10 5.49
N ALA A 99 1.11 -0.83 6.27
CA ALA A 99 0.91 -0.88 7.72
C ALA A 99 2.13 -1.52 8.43
N PRO A 100 2.35 -1.22 9.73
CA PRO A 100 1.79 -0.08 10.47
C PRO A 100 2.17 1.27 9.82
N ALA A 101 1.38 2.33 10.01
CA ALA A 101 1.66 3.62 9.37
C ALA A 101 2.94 4.30 9.91
N GLU A 102 3.13 4.20 11.22
CA GLU A 102 4.25 4.76 11.98
C GLU A 102 5.56 3.99 11.77
N ALA A 103 5.48 2.67 11.61
CA ALA A 103 6.61 1.78 11.42
C ALA A 103 6.30 0.74 10.32
N PRO A 104 6.30 1.14 9.03
CA PRO A 104 5.81 0.28 7.95
C PRO A 104 6.60 -1.01 7.79
N GLN A 105 5.87 -2.13 7.69
CA GLN A 105 6.45 -3.45 7.46
C GLN A 105 5.95 -4.09 6.16
N TYR A 106 4.67 -3.90 5.84
CA TYR A 106 4.04 -4.51 4.68
C TYR A 106 3.34 -3.47 3.81
N VAL A 107 3.39 -3.70 2.50
CA VAL A 107 2.62 -2.98 1.49
C VAL A 107 1.65 -3.97 0.85
N ALA A 108 0.41 -3.54 0.63
CA ALA A 108 -0.59 -4.31 -0.08
C ALA A 108 -1.31 -3.46 -1.11
N VAL A 109 -1.63 -4.08 -2.25
CA VAL A 109 -2.37 -3.48 -3.35
C VAL A 109 -3.48 -4.44 -3.76
N ALA A 110 -4.71 -3.96 -3.81
CA ALA A 110 -5.83 -4.71 -4.36
C ALA A 110 -6.38 -3.98 -5.58
N VAL A 111 -6.52 -4.72 -6.69
CA VAL A 111 -7.23 -4.29 -7.91
C VAL A 111 -8.40 -5.23 -8.09
N LEU A 112 -9.61 -4.67 -8.20
CA LEU A 112 -10.80 -5.44 -8.50
C LEU A 112 -11.42 -4.91 -9.79
N GLU A 113 -11.46 -5.78 -10.79
CA GLU A 113 -12.12 -5.52 -12.06
C GLU A 113 -13.63 -5.37 -11.86
N ALA A 114 -14.27 -4.46 -12.60
CA ALA A 114 -15.68 -4.10 -12.46
C ALA A 114 -16.15 -3.79 -11.01
N GLY A 115 -15.24 -3.39 -10.12
CA GLY A 115 -15.50 -3.18 -8.70
C GLY A 115 -16.30 -1.91 -8.34
N LYS A 116 -16.67 -1.09 -9.33
CA LYS A 116 -17.40 0.18 -9.17
C LYS A 116 -16.73 1.11 -8.16
N HIS A 117 -17.34 1.30 -6.98
CA HIS A 117 -16.86 2.24 -5.96
C HIS A 117 -15.68 1.65 -5.19
N GLY A 118 -14.46 1.96 -5.63
CA GLY A 118 -13.20 1.37 -5.16
C GLY A 118 -12.96 1.34 -3.65
N SER A 119 -13.46 2.32 -2.91
CA SER A 119 -13.32 2.37 -1.45
C SER A 119 -14.17 1.34 -0.70
N ARG A 120 -15.29 0.86 -1.26
CA ARG A 120 -16.20 -0.03 -0.52
C ARG A 120 -15.69 -1.46 -0.44
N VAL A 121 -14.89 -1.90 -1.42
CA VAL A 121 -14.43 -3.29 -1.55
C VAL A 121 -12.91 -3.40 -1.39
N ALA A 122 -12.12 -2.67 -2.18
CA ALA A 122 -10.65 -2.81 -2.16
C ALA A 122 -10.03 -2.36 -0.82
N SER A 123 -10.54 -1.26 -0.26
CA SER A 123 -10.02 -0.70 1.00
C SER A 123 -10.14 -1.65 2.20
N PRO A 124 -11.31 -2.25 2.52
CA PRO A 124 -11.38 -3.20 3.62
C PRO A 124 -10.56 -4.47 3.36
N MET A 125 -10.50 -4.98 2.12
CA MET A 125 -9.67 -6.15 1.79
C MET A 125 -8.19 -5.92 2.09
N VAL A 126 -7.66 -4.75 1.71
CA VAL A 126 -6.26 -4.41 2.00
C VAL A 126 -6.03 -4.23 3.50
N GLY A 127 -6.95 -3.56 4.20
CA GLY A 127 -6.86 -3.40 5.65
C GLY A 127 -6.84 -4.73 6.40
N GLU A 128 -7.73 -5.65 6.03
CA GLU A 128 -7.83 -6.98 6.61
C GLU A 128 -6.57 -7.81 6.34
N LEU A 129 -6.08 -7.81 5.09
CA LEU A 129 -4.86 -8.51 4.72
C LEU A 129 -3.66 -8.01 5.51
N LEU A 130 -3.48 -6.69 5.60
CA LEU A 130 -2.39 -6.08 6.36
C LEU A 130 -2.46 -6.44 7.85
N ALA A 131 -3.65 -6.40 8.46
CA ALA A 131 -3.83 -6.82 9.85
C ALA A 131 -3.53 -8.30 10.05
N HIS A 132 -3.96 -9.15 9.11
CA HIS A 132 -3.72 -10.59 9.16
C HIS A 132 -2.23 -10.93 9.10
N VAL A 133 -1.50 -10.39 8.11
CA VAL A 133 -0.05 -10.68 7.98
C VAL A 133 0.77 -10.10 9.13
N LEU A 134 0.35 -8.98 9.72
CA LEU A 134 1.00 -8.41 10.90
C LEU A 134 0.82 -9.27 12.15
N SER A 135 -0.33 -9.92 12.30
CA SER A 135 -0.62 -10.81 13.44
C SER A 135 -0.04 -12.22 13.27
N HIS A 136 0.34 -12.60 12.05
CA HIS A 136 0.85 -13.93 11.70
C HIS A 136 2.24 -13.86 11.05
N SER A 137 3.03 -12.83 11.36
CA SER A 137 4.33 -12.64 10.75
C SER A 137 5.25 -13.83 11.09
N VAL A 138 5.85 -14.39 10.03
CA VAL A 138 6.69 -15.60 10.08
C VAL A 138 8.03 -15.36 10.78
N ASP A 139 8.35 -14.10 11.13
CA ASP A 139 9.56 -13.70 11.84
C ASP A 139 9.39 -13.68 13.37
N ALA A 140 8.23 -14.11 13.91
CA ALA A 140 8.14 -14.38 15.35
C ALA A 140 9.15 -15.48 15.71
N PRO A 141 10.06 -15.26 16.68
CA PRO A 141 11.01 -16.29 17.06
C PRO A 141 10.21 -17.51 17.53
N GLU A 142 10.50 -18.68 16.95
CA GLU A 142 10.07 -19.95 17.54
C GLU A 142 10.42 -19.90 19.02
N LYS A 143 9.40 -19.93 19.89
CA LYS A 143 9.62 -20.27 21.29
C LYS A 143 10.22 -21.67 21.26
N ARG A 144 11.53 -21.77 21.49
CA ARG A 144 12.15 -23.05 21.84
C ARG A 144 11.52 -23.46 23.17
N GLU A 145 10.71 -24.51 23.13
CA GLU A 145 10.33 -25.23 24.34
C GLU A 145 11.59 -25.94 24.84
N ASP A 146 11.97 -25.63 26.08
CA ASP A 146 13.07 -26.27 26.82
C ASP A 146 12.67 -27.68 27.28
#